data_AF-A0A972DCU9-F1
#
_entry.id   AF-A0A972DCU9-F1
#
_cell.length_a   1.000
_cell.length_b   1.000
_cell.length_c   1.000
_cell.angle_alpha   90.00
_cell.angle_beta   90.00
_cell.angle_gamma   90.00
#
_symmetry.space_group_name_H-M   'P 1'
#
loop_
_entity.id
_entity.type
_entity.pdbx_description
1 polymer ?
#
loop_
_entity_poly.entity_id
_entity_poly.type
_entity_poly.pdbx_seq_one_letter_code
_entity_poly.pdbx_strand_id
1 'polypeptide(L)'
;MSDSRIERALAEYWAAVSPDAPLPALPSDPVDAFIEVVDRTSHLEGAFHLLDASSDPYPGIAVGDTSQPWRIVWALQLAELEPFACDALPEITFYLDTLPDPAGNHRVYSHEEGGPGPYEFADLADALKFMTARVKHARGALDDALLETIEAEASTILEDEYEQSPSSGFFVFENVLEAPLPEAWDALSRGQWPEIELMGQPTRVDRTRPSWQRELSLRTLGLFLRDRRVVLPEGVSARELGTAHRRLIEHLQMLEESFELGLVPELVETLSIEGQEPFAKLAAEWIRRFDAAHGLPDEFDPLELEPPEVHAPAKARGAKDEDEAPERELPPEAIERLAALLRG
;
A
#
# COMPACT_ATOMS: atom_id res chain seq x y z
N MET A 1 31.14 2.76 9.51
CA MET A 1 31.75 3.66 8.48
C MET A 1 30.67 4.25 7.58
N SER A 2 29.55 3.56 7.36
CA SER A 2 28.31 4.03 6.71
C SER A 2 27.75 5.33 7.31
N ASP A 3 27.68 5.43 8.64
CA ASP A 3 27.05 6.57 9.32
C ASP A 3 27.68 7.91 8.92
N SER A 4 29.03 7.95 8.81
CA SER A 4 29.74 9.17 8.39
C SER A 4 29.48 9.58 6.94
N ARG A 5 29.06 8.65 6.06
CA ARG A 5 28.71 8.95 4.67
C ARG A 5 27.31 9.57 4.60
N ILE A 6 26.36 9.01 5.34
CA ILE A 6 24.98 9.51 5.41
C ILE A 6 24.95 10.88 6.08
N GLU A 7 25.63 11.05 7.22
CA GLU A 7 25.74 12.36 7.90
C GLU A 7 26.28 13.46 6.96
N ARG A 8 27.31 13.14 6.17
CA ARG A 8 27.85 14.07 5.17
C ARG A 8 26.84 14.35 4.05
N ALA A 9 26.17 13.33 3.54
CA ALA A 9 25.18 13.49 2.48
C ALA A 9 23.97 14.34 2.94
N LEU A 10 23.50 14.15 4.18
CA LEU A 10 22.47 14.98 4.80
C LEU A 10 22.92 16.44 4.93
N ALA A 11 24.17 16.66 5.36
CA ALA A 11 24.74 18.00 5.44
C ALA A 11 24.86 18.67 4.06
N GLU A 12 25.23 17.92 3.03
CA GLU A 12 25.32 18.42 1.65
C GLU A 12 23.95 18.74 1.06
N TYR A 13 22.94 17.89 1.28
CA TYR A 13 21.56 18.16 0.90
C TYR A 13 21.03 19.40 1.61
N TRP A 14 21.20 19.49 2.93
CA TRP A 14 20.81 20.67 3.70
C TRP A 14 21.47 21.94 3.17
N ALA A 15 22.77 21.92 2.90
CA ALA A 15 23.48 23.08 2.36
C ALA A 15 23.00 23.47 0.95
N ALA A 16 22.53 22.51 0.14
CA ALA A 16 21.95 22.79 -1.17
C ALA A 16 20.56 23.45 -1.04
N VAL A 17 19.72 22.96 -0.12
CA VAL A 17 18.35 23.45 0.04
C VAL A 17 18.26 24.70 0.92
N SER A 18 19.17 24.87 1.87
CA SER A 18 19.18 25.97 2.83
C SER A 18 20.61 26.52 3.08
N PRO A 19 21.24 27.14 2.06
CA PRO A 19 22.66 27.53 2.09
C PRO A 19 23.02 28.52 3.19
N ASP A 20 22.07 29.34 3.63
CA ASP A 20 22.29 30.39 4.64
C ASP A 20 21.97 29.94 6.07
N ALA A 21 21.49 28.70 6.27
CA ALA A 21 21.13 28.18 7.58
C ALA A 21 22.11 27.08 8.04
N PRO A 22 22.51 27.06 9.32
CA PRO A 22 23.28 25.94 9.85
C PRO A 22 22.45 24.65 9.87
N LEU A 23 23.09 23.51 9.64
CA LEU A 23 22.47 22.19 9.81
C LEU A 23 21.97 22.06 11.27
N PRO A 24 20.69 21.71 11.49
CA PRO A 24 20.18 21.47 12.83
C PRO A 24 20.80 20.23 13.47
N ALA A 25 20.60 20.07 14.78
CA ALA A 25 20.88 18.79 15.42
C ALA A 25 19.88 17.75 14.90
N LEU A 26 20.39 16.64 14.37
CA LEU A 26 19.59 15.55 13.81
C LEU A 26 19.59 14.33 14.75
N PRO A 27 18.55 13.48 14.68
CA PRO A 27 18.54 12.15 15.28
C PRO A 27 19.78 11.33 14.90
N SER A 28 20.15 10.37 15.76
CA SER A 28 21.25 9.44 15.45
C SER A 28 20.85 8.34 14.48
N ASP A 29 19.55 8.02 14.40
CA ASP A 29 19.04 7.08 13.42
C ASP A 29 19.02 7.75 12.03
N PRO A 30 19.56 7.10 10.99
CA PRO A 30 19.69 7.70 9.66
C PRO A 30 18.33 7.94 8.97
N VAL A 31 17.32 7.11 9.22
CA VAL A 31 15.99 7.26 8.65
C VAL A 31 15.28 8.43 9.32
N ASP A 32 15.29 8.49 10.65
CA ASP A 32 14.72 9.62 11.40
C ASP A 32 15.39 10.95 11.02
N ALA A 33 16.72 10.94 10.84
CA ALA A 33 17.48 12.11 10.41
C ALA A 33 17.12 12.56 9.00
N PHE A 34 16.91 11.62 8.07
CA PHE A 34 16.43 11.91 6.73
C PHE A 34 15.02 12.52 6.74
N ILE A 35 14.08 11.88 7.45
CA ILE A 35 12.70 12.36 7.60
C ILE A 35 12.69 13.79 8.14
N GLU A 36 13.45 14.07 9.20
CA GLU A 36 13.54 15.41 9.79
C GLU A 36 14.12 16.46 8.81
N VAL A 37 15.12 16.09 8.01
CA VAL A 37 15.70 17.00 7.01
C VAL A 37 14.72 17.28 5.86
N VAL A 38 14.06 16.25 5.33
CA VAL A 38 13.09 16.40 4.24
C VAL A 38 11.88 17.21 4.70
N ASP A 39 11.30 16.88 5.86
CA ASP A 39 10.16 17.61 6.44
C ASP A 39 10.46 19.10 6.62
N ARG A 40 11.60 19.43 7.26
CA ARG A 40 12.00 20.82 7.52
C ARG A 40 12.27 21.64 6.27
N THR A 41 12.63 20.99 5.17
CA THR A 41 13.01 21.66 3.94
C THR A 41 11.94 21.61 2.85
N SER A 42 10.85 20.86 3.07
CA SER A 42 9.74 20.62 2.13
C SER A 42 9.15 21.87 1.48
N HIS A 43 9.15 23.00 2.17
CA HIS A 43 8.60 24.28 1.70
C HIS A 43 9.56 25.10 0.82
N LEU A 44 10.78 24.63 0.61
CA LEU A 44 11.83 25.33 -0.12
C LEU A 44 11.87 24.92 -1.59
N GLU A 45 12.27 25.84 -2.46
CA GLU A 45 12.30 25.60 -3.91
C GLU A 45 13.21 24.43 -4.28
N GLY A 46 12.66 23.51 -5.09
CA GLY A 46 13.32 22.31 -5.59
C GLY A 46 13.52 21.23 -4.53
N ALA A 47 13.04 21.43 -3.30
CA ALA A 47 13.16 20.45 -2.23
C ALA A 47 12.28 19.23 -2.47
N PHE A 48 12.66 18.12 -1.85
CA PHE A 48 11.80 16.96 -1.71
C PHE A 48 10.88 17.15 -0.50
N HIS A 49 9.73 16.48 -0.52
CA HIS A 49 8.75 16.49 0.56
C HIS A 49 8.23 15.07 0.81
N LEU A 50 7.90 14.77 2.07
CA LEU A 50 7.27 13.51 2.46
C LEU A 50 5.82 13.49 1.99
N LEU A 51 5.29 12.29 1.72
CA LEU A 51 3.89 12.07 1.40
C LEU A 51 3.17 11.44 2.60
N ASP A 52 1.93 11.86 2.88
CA ASP A 52 1.19 11.33 4.02
C ASP A 52 0.62 9.93 3.72
N ALA A 53 1.23 8.91 4.34
CA ALA A 53 0.74 7.54 4.35
C ALA A 53 0.18 7.12 5.73
N SER A 54 -0.20 8.06 6.59
CA SER A 54 -0.70 7.79 7.96
C SER A 54 -2.21 7.49 8.02
N SER A 55 -2.95 7.78 6.95
CA SER A 55 -4.39 7.56 6.89
C SER A 55 -4.77 6.09 7.09
N ASP A 56 -5.97 5.85 7.61
CA ASP A 56 -6.49 4.50 7.75
C ASP A 56 -6.99 3.96 6.40
N PRO A 57 -6.36 2.92 5.81
CA PRO A 57 -6.78 2.42 4.51
C PRO A 57 -7.99 1.48 4.59
N TYR A 58 -8.27 0.91 5.76
CA TYR A 58 -9.23 -0.19 5.89
C TYR A 58 -10.69 0.21 5.66
N PRO A 59 -11.16 1.43 6.00
CA PRO A 59 -12.49 1.88 5.61
C PRO A 59 -12.76 1.77 4.11
N GLY A 60 -11.80 2.16 3.27
CA GLY A 60 -11.92 2.04 1.82
C GLY A 60 -11.82 0.60 1.32
N ILE A 61 -10.87 -0.17 1.86
CA ILE A 61 -10.69 -1.59 1.52
C ILE A 61 -11.97 -2.38 1.86
N ALA A 62 -12.56 -2.16 3.03
CA ALA A 62 -13.68 -2.96 3.53
C ALA A 62 -14.98 -2.76 2.76
N VAL A 63 -15.20 -1.56 2.21
CA VAL A 63 -16.37 -1.30 1.36
C VAL A 63 -16.12 -1.68 -0.11
N GLY A 64 -14.95 -2.24 -0.43
CA GLY A 64 -14.62 -2.69 -1.78
C GLY A 64 -14.33 -1.54 -2.74
N ASP A 65 -13.93 -0.37 -2.25
CA ASP A 65 -13.63 0.78 -3.10
C ASP A 65 -12.29 0.56 -3.83
N THR A 66 -12.37 0.19 -5.10
CA THR A 66 -11.23 -0.05 -5.97
C THR A 66 -10.71 1.23 -6.65
N SER A 67 -11.36 2.39 -6.42
CA SER A 67 -11.10 3.63 -7.17
C SER A 67 -10.12 4.61 -6.50
N GLN A 68 -9.57 4.27 -5.33
CA GLN A 68 -8.97 5.22 -4.40
C GLN A 68 -7.58 4.81 -3.87
N PRO A 69 -6.78 5.76 -3.29
CA PRO A 69 -5.38 5.54 -2.89
C PRO A 69 -5.17 4.60 -1.70
N TRP A 70 -6.23 4.04 -1.10
CA TRP A 70 -6.14 3.20 0.09
C TRP A 70 -5.24 1.98 -0.09
N ARG A 71 -5.18 1.41 -1.30
CA ARG A 71 -4.29 0.27 -1.60
C ARG A 71 -2.82 0.64 -1.47
N ILE A 72 -2.45 1.81 -1.98
CA ILE A 72 -1.08 2.31 -1.91
C ILE A 72 -0.71 2.58 -0.46
N VAL A 73 -1.57 3.30 0.29
CA VAL A 73 -1.34 3.56 1.73
C VAL A 73 -1.20 2.25 2.51
N TRP A 74 -2.07 1.28 2.25
CA TRP A 74 -2.01 -0.03 2.87
C TRP A 74 -0.71 -0.79 2.55
N ALA A 75 -0.31 -0.80 1.28
CA ALA A 75 0.93 -1.43 0.84
C ALA A 75 2.15 -0.75 1.48
N LEU A 76 2.22 0.57 1.49
CA LEU A 76 3.30 1.34 2.13
C LEU A 76 3.40 1.03 3.63
N GLN A 77 2.27 1.03 4.33
CA GLN A 77 2.23 0.74 5.77
C GLN A 77 2.69 -0.69 6.10
N LEU A 78 2.29 -1.69 5.30
CA LEU A 78 2.71 -3.09 5.51
C LEU A 78 4.14 -3.36 5.04
N ALA A 79 4.61 -2.63 4.06
CA ALA A 79 5.98 -2.67 3.58
C ALA A 79 6.94 -1.84 4.45
N GLU A 80 6.41 -1.03 5.37
CA GLU A 80 7.14 -0.05 6.18
C GLU A 80 8.07 0.81 5.30
N LEU A 81 7.50 1.37 4.23
CA LEU A 81 8.17 2.29 3.32
C LEU A 81 7.76 3.73 3.64
N GLU A 82 8.74 4.64 3.66
CA GLU A 82 8.50 6.07 3.81
C GLU A 82 8.46 6.74 2.43
N PRO A 83 7.29 7.23 1.97
CA PRO A 83 7.15 7.82 0.65
C PRO A 83 7.55 9.30 0.63
N PHE A 84 8.26 9.72 -0.42
CA PHE A 84 8.63 11.11 -0.64
C PHE A 84 8.72 11.44 -2.13
N ALA A 85 8.56 12.72 -2.48
CA ALA A 85 8.52 13.18 -3.87
C ALA A 85 9.16 14.56 -4.02
N CYS A 86 9.30 15.02 -5.26
CA CYS A 86 9.74 16.36 -5.60
C CYS A 86 8.95 16.87 -6.81
N ASP A 87 8.55 18.15 -6.80
CA ASP A 87 7.79 18.76 -7.88
C ASP A 87 8.52 18.77 -9.24
N ALA A 88 9.86 18.62 -9.24
CA ALA A 88 10.66 18.53 -10.46
C ALA A 88 10.53 17.16 -11.17
N LEU A 89 9.95 16.15 -10.50
CA LEU A 89 9.72 14.81 -10.99
C LEU A 89 8.27 14.39 -10.65
N PRO A 90 7.26 15.03 -11.27
CA PRO A 90 5.87 14.90 -10.85
C PRO A 90 5.29 13.48 -11.01
N GLU A 91 5.87 12.66 -11.90
CA GLU A 91 5.43 11.29 -12.18
C GLU A 91 6.16 10.24 -11.33
N ILE A 92 7.12 10.65 -10.50
CA ILE A 92 7.98 9.73 -9.74
C ILE A 92 7.78 9.93 -8.25
N THR A 93 7.41 8.85 -7.56
CA THR A 93 7.46 8.78 -6.11
C THR A 93 8.65 7.93 -5.69
N PHE A 94 9.33 8.32 -4.62
CA PHE A 94 10.41 7.54 -4.02
C PHE A 94 9.94 6.88 -2.73
N TYR A 95 10.41 5.67 -2.49
CA TYR A 95 10.11 4.88 -1.31
C TYR A 95 11.40 4.51 -0.60
N LEU A 96 11.60 5.08 0.59
CA LEU A 96 12.70 4.72 1.49
C LEU A 96 12.32 3.48 2.28
N ASP A 97 13.14 2.42 2.19
CA ASP A 97 13.02 1.28 3.08
C ASP A 97 13.51 1.63 4.48
N THR A 98 12.57 1.70 5.42
CA THR A 98 12.86 2.07 6.81
C THR A 98 13.60 0.98 7.57
N LEU A 99 13.66 -0.25 7.04
CA LEU A 99 14.47 -1.32 7.59
C LEU A 99 15.74 -1.50 6.76
N PRO A 100 16.90 -1.71 7.41
CA PRO A 100 18.13 -1.92 6.68
C PRO A 100 18.18 -3.31 6.04
N ASP A 101 18.85 -3.38 4.89
CA ASP A 101 19.22 -4.63 4.25
C ASP A 101 20.27 -5.42 5.08
N PRO A 102 20.65 -6.65 4.69
CA PRO A 102 21.63 -7.45 5.44
C PRO A 102 23.02 -6.81 5.58
N ALA A 103 23.37 -5.83 4.74
CA ALA A 103 24.60 -5.06 4.83
C ALA A 103 24.48 -3.83 5.74
N GLY A 104 23.26 -3.53 6.23
CA GLY A 104 22.98 -2.38 7.09
C GLY A 104 22.56 -1.13 6.31
N ASN A 105 22.25 -1.23 5.01
CA ASN A 105 21.90 -0.09 4.17
C ASN A 105 20.39 0.09 4.04
N HIS A 106 19.94 1.34 4.06
CA HIS A 106 18.56 1.69 3.73
C HIS A 106 18.44 1.97 2.24
N ARG A 107 17.73 1.11 1.52
CA ARG A 107 17.53 1.24 0.07
C ARG A 107 16.43 2.24 -0.22
N VAL A 108 16.54 2.89 -1.37
CA VAL A 108 15.50 3.79 -1.87
C VAL A 108 15.14 3.35 -3.27
N TYR A 109 13.84 3.17 -3.51
CA TYR A 109 13.29 2.77 -4.80
C TYR A 109 12.48 3.92 -5.36
N SER A 110 12.38 4.00 -6.68
CA SER A 110 11.41 4.87 -7.32
C SER A 110 10.27 4.06 -7.90
N HIS A 111 9.12 4.71 -8.03
CA HIS A 111 7.92 4.14 -8.59
C HIS A 111 7.25 5.18 -9.48
N GLU A 112 6.80 4.76 -10.65
CA GLU A 112 6.05 5.57 -11.60
C GLU A 112 4.71 4.89 -11.91
N GLU A 113 3.83 5.56 -12.64
CA GLU A 113 2.54 4.97 -13.00
C GLU A 113 2.73 3.64 -13.74
N GLY A 114 2.22 2.56 -13.14
CA GLY A 114 2.23 1.23 -13.75
C GLY A 114 3.41 0.34 -13.36
N GLY A 115 4.34 0.77 -12.48
CA GLY A 115 5.36 -0.13 -11.97
C GLY A 115 6.63 0.53 -11.39
N PRO A 116 7.71 -0.26 -11.26
CA PRO A 116 9.02 0.23 -10.83
C PRO A 116 9.49 1.43 -11.67
N GLY A 117 10.00 2.45 -10.99
CA GLY A 117 10.54 3.65 -11.62
C GLY A 117 12.00 3.45 -12.07
N PRO A 118 12.58 4.46 -12.73
CA PRO A 118 13.90 4.35 -13.36
C PRO A 118 15.09 4.46 -12.39
N TYR A 119 14.84 4.82 -11.13
CA TYR A 119 15.86 5.07 -10.12
C TYR A 119 15.79 4.10 -8.96
N GLU A 120 16.94 3.58 -8.58
CA GLU A 120 17.12 2.67 -7.46
C GLU A 120 18.45 3.00 -6.80
N PHE A 121 18.47 3.03 -5.47
CA PHE A 121 19.62 3.44 -4.68
C PHE A 121 19.94 2.37 -3.65
N ALA A 122 21.15 1.83 -3.73
CA ALA A 122 21.65 0.81 -2.81
C ALA A 122 21.74 1.30 -1.35
N ASP A 123 21.90 2.62 -1.16
CA ASP A 123 21.87 3.24 0.15
C ASP A 123 21.32 4.69 0.13
N LEU A 124 20.95 5.16 1.33
CA LEU A 124 20.40 6.50 1.56
C LEU A 124 21.36 7.63 1.20
N ALA A 125 22.68 7.41 1.25
CA ALA A 125 23.64 8.46 0.90
C ALA A 125 23.67 8.70 -0.61
N ASP A 126 23.48 7.66 -1.44
CA ASP A 126 23.35 7.81 -2.89
C ASP A 126 22.01 8.46 -3.29
N ALA A 127 20.91 8.10 -2.61
CA ALA A 127 19.65 8.83 -2.76
C ALA A 127 19.80 10.33 -2.42
N LEU A 128 20.46 10.67 -1.30
CA LEU A 128 20.73 12.06 -0.92
C LEU A 128 21.66 12.78 -1.92
N LYS A 129 22.64 12.09 -2.51
CA LYS A 129 23.49 12.65 -3.58
C LYS A 129 22.65 13.03 -4.79
N PHE A 130 21.75 12.15 -5.21
CA PHE A 130 20.79 12.41 -6.28
C PHE A 130 19.89 13.61 -5.94
N MET A 131 19.26 13.60 -4.76
CA MET A 131 18.37 14.68 -4.31
C MET A 131 19.11 16.03 -4.27
N THR A 132 20.35 16.04 -3.78
CA THR A 132 21.20 17.24 -3.72
C THR A 132 21.48 17.80 -5.12
N ALA A 133 21.75 16.93 -6.09
CA ALA A 133 21.99 17.34 -7.48
C ALA A 133 20.74 17.97 -8.10
N ARG A 134 19.57 17.35 -7.88
CA ARG A 134 18.27 17.88 -8.32
C ARG A 134 17.97 19.25 -7.74
N VAL A 135 18.19 19.45 -6.43
CA VAL A 135 18.03 20.76 -5.79
C VAL A 135 18.96 21.81 -6.39
N LYS A 136 20.24 21.46 -6.58
CA LYS A 136 21.23 22.39 -7.17
C LYS A 136 20.86 22.75 -8.61
N HIS A 137 20.39 21.79 -9.39
CA HIS A 137 19.93 22.00 -10.76
C HIS A 137 18.71 22.92 -10.82
N ALA A 138 17.68 22.64 -10.01
CA ALA A 138 16.50 23.48 -9.90
C ALA A 138 16.84 24.95 -9.56
N ARG A 139 17.93 25.16 -8.81
CA ARG A 139 18.43 26.49 -8.40
C ARG A 139 19.46 27.09 -9.37
N GLY A 140 19.71 26.46 -10.51
CA GLY A 140 20.67 26.92 -11.53
C GLY A 140 22.15 26.84 -11.12
N ALA A 141 22.47 26.06 -10.07
CA ALA A 141 23.83 25.83 -9.60
C ALA A 141 24.49 24.58 -10.23
N LEU A 142 23.74 23.83 -11.02
CA LEU A 142 24.17 22.62 -11.73
C LEU A 142 23.60 22.64 -13.16
N ASP A 143 24.40 22.25 -14.16
CA ASP A 143 23.93 22.10 -15.54
C ASP A 143 23.37 20.69 -15.81
N ASP A 144 22.68 20.53 -16.95
CA ASP A 144 22.02 19.29 -17.33
C ASP A 144 23.00 18.11 -17.48
N ALA A 145 24.19 18.37 -18.06
CA ALA A 145 25.17 17.32 -18.32
C ALA A 145 25.77 16.76 -17.02
N LEU A 146 26.02 17.64 -16.05
CA LEU A 146 26.52 17.24 -14.75
C LEU A 146 25.41 16.60 -13.90
N LEU A 147 24.17 17.06 -14.02
CA LEU A 147 23.01 16.39 -13.41
C LEU A 147 22.93 14.94 -13.89
N GLU A 148 22.87 14.72 -15.21
CA GLU A 148 22.79 13.38 -15.81
C GLU A 148 23.92 12.46 -15.32
N THR A 149 25.15 13.00 -15.24
CA THR A 149 26.30 12.25 -14.73
C THR A 149 26.12 11.83 -13.27
N ILE A 150 25.66 12.74 -12.40
CA ILE A 150 25.46 12.43 -10.98
C ILE A 150 24.33 11.41 -10.79
N GLU A 151 23.25 11.52 -11.57
CA GLU A 151 22.13 10.58 -11.51
C GLU A 151 22.55 9.17 -11.91
N ALA A 152 23.28 9.05 -13.02
CA ALA A 152 23.80 7.77 -13.49
C ALA A 152 24.82 7.13 -12.53
N GLU A 153 25.57 7.95 -11.77
CA GLU A 153 26.50 7.45 -10.74
C GLU A 153 25.83 7.07 -9.43
N ALA A 154 24.73 7.73 -9.06
CA ALA A 154 24.03 7.50 -7.81
C ALA A 154 23.05 6.33 -7.91
N SER A 155 22.37 6.20 -9.05
CA SER A 155 21.40 5.13 -9.30
C SER A 155 22.10 3.85 -9.74
N THR A 156 21.58 2.71 -9.31
CA THR A 156 22.04 1.39 -9.73
C THR A 156 20.86 0.45 -9.82
N ILE A 157 20.90 -0.51 -10.75
CA ILE A 157 19.94 -1.61 -10.76
C ILE A 157 20.25 -2.52 -9.58
N LEU A 158 19.28 -2.66 -8.69
CA LEU A 158 19.17 -3.67 -7.68
C LEU A 158 18.35 -4.78 -8.36
N GLU A 159 18.92 -5.97 -8.47
CA GLU A 159 18.24 -7.18 -8.96
C GLU A 159 18.81 -8.36 -8.16
N ASP A 160 18.90 -8.18 -6.85
CA ASP A 160 19.55 -9.11 -5.95
C ASP A 160 18.57 -9.96 -5.14
N GLU A 161 19.10 -10.98 -4.45
CA GLU A 161 18.29 -11.90 -3.65
C GLU A 161 17.50 -11.19 -2.54
N TYR A 162 17.97 -10.05 -2.05
CA TYR A 162 17.28 -9.32 -0.99
C TYR A 162 16.03 -8.63 -1.55
N GLU A 163 16.19 -7.91 -2.66
CA GLU A 163 15.08 -7.23 -3.32
C GLU A 163 14.01 -8.21 -3.80
N GLN A 164 14.39 -9.38 -4.28
CA GLN A 164 13.43 -10.42 -4.70
C GLN A 164 12.86 -11.23 -3.52
N SER A 165 13.03 -10.76 -2.29
CA SER A 165 12.59 -11.46 -1.09
C SER A 165 11.57 -10.65 -0.27
N PRO A 166 10.71 -11.33 0.50
CA PRO A 166 9.81 -10.68 1.46
C PRO A 166 10.48 -9.92 2.60
N SER A 167 11.83 -9.93 2.68
CA SER A 167 12.56 -9.07 3.61
C SER A 167 12.74 -7.64 3.07
N SER A 168 12.64 -7.43 1.76
CA SER A 168 12.62 -6.11 1.11
C SER A 168 11.24 -5.46 1.24
N GLY A 169 11.20 -4.19 1.64
CA GLY A 169 9.98 -3.41 1.66
C GLY A 169 9.36 -3.28 0.28
N PHE A 170 10.17 -3.05 -0.76
CA PHE A 170 9.67 -2.88 -2.13
C PHE A 170 8.97 -4.14 -2.66
N PHE A 171 9.55 -5.31 -2.42
CA PHE A 171 8.91 -6.59 -2.74
C PHE A 171 7.53 -6.73 -2.09
N VAL A 172 7.46 -6.42 -0.79
CA VAL A 172 6.22 -6.52 -0.02
C VAL A 172 5.21 -5.50 -0.54
N PHE A 173 5.64 -4.29 -0.86
CA PHE A 173 4.80 -3.24 -1.44
C PHE A 173 4.15 -3.72 -2.74
N GLU A 174 4.92 -4.21 -3.71
CA GLU A 174 4.38 -4.67 -5.00
C GLU A 174 3.40 -5.85 -4.81
N ASN A 175 3.77 -6.84 -4.00
CA ASN A 175 2.91 -8.01 -3.78
C ASN A 175 1.63 -7.66 -2.99
N VAL A 176 1.68 -6.69 -2.08
CA VAL A 176 0.49 -6.23 -1.34
C VAL A 176 -0.39 -5.36 -2.24
N LEU A 177 0.20 -4.51 -3.08
CA LEU A 177 -0.53 -3.64 -4.01
C LEU A 177 -1.39 -4.46 -4.99
N GLU A 178 -0.84 -5.58 -5.47
CA GLU A 178 -1.51 -6.54 -6.37
C GLU A 178 -2.45 -7.52 -5.64
N ALA A 179 -2.46 -7.52 -4.29
CA ALA A 179 -3.30 -8.44 -3.55
C ALA A 179 -4.79 -8.07 -3.69
N PRO A 180 -5.67 -9.01 -4.08
CA PRO A 180 -7.09 -8.74 -4.36
C PRO A 180 -7.94 -8.65 -3.08
N LEU A 181 -7.41 -8.04 -2.01
CA LEU A 181 -8.11 -7.94 -0.73
C LEU A 181 -9.37 -7.04 -0.84
N PRO A 182 -9.33 -5.84 -1.46
CA PRO A 182 -10.55 -5.03 -1.64
C PRO A 182 -11.60 -5.75 -2.50
N GLU A 183 -11.17 -6.47 -3.54
CA GLU A 183 -12.02 -7.32 -4.37
C GLU A 183 -12.63 -8.47 -3.56
N ALA A 184 -11.88 -9.04 -2.62
CA ALA A 184 -12.37 -10.08 -1.72
C ALA A 184 -13.46 -9.56 -0.78
N TRP A 185 -13.28 -8.36 -0.22
CA TRP A 185 -14.32 -7.67 0.55
C TRP A 185 -15.56 -7.39 -0.29
N ASP A 186 -15.39 -6.88 -1.51
CA ASP A 186 -16.51 -6.60 -2.42
C ASP A 186 -17.24 -7.88 -2.87
N ALA A 187 -16.50 -8.94 -3.20
CA ALA A 187 -17.08 -10.22 -3.59
C ALA A 187 -17.86 -10.88 -2.46
N LEU A 188 -17.37 -10.77 -1.21
CA LEU A 188 -18.07 -11.27 -0.04
C LEU A 188 -19.47 -10.64 0.11
N SER A 189 -19.63 -9.35 -0.21
CA SER A 189 -20.94 -8.69 -0.22
C SER A 189 -21.95 -9.38 -1.13
N ARG A 190 -21.52 -10.22 -2.08
CA ARG A 190 -22.39 -10.95 -3.00
C ARG A 190 -22.44 -12.45 -2.71
N GLY A 191 -21.90 -12.89 -1.58
CA GLY A 191 -21.72 -14.31 -1.26
C GLY A 191 -20.72 -15.01 -2.19
N GLN A 192 -19.79 -14.26 -2.76
CA GLN A 192 -18.77 -14.72 -3.70
C GLN A 192 -17.36 -14.64 -3.09
N TRP A 193 -16.39 -15.23 -3.78
CA TRP A 193 -14.97 -15.07 -3.51
C TRP A 193 -14.23 -14.93 -4.84
N PRO A 194 -13.28 -13.99 -4.98
CA PRO A 194 -12.57 -13.82 -6.23
C PRO A 194 -11.76 -15.06 -6.57
N GLU A 195 -11.55 -15.29 -7.88
CA GLU A 195 -10.49 -16.18 -8.32
C GLU A 195 -9.16 -15.51 -8.02
N ILE A 196 -8.27 -16.24 -7.36
CA ILE A 196 -7.01 -15.70 -6.87
C ILE A 196 -5.90 -16.49 -7.52
N GLU A 197 -5.08 -15.82 -8.31
CA GLU A 197 -3.77 -16.35 -8.66
C GLU A 197 -2.95 -16.42 -7.37
N LEU A 198 -2.47 -17.62 -7.06
CA LEU A 198 -1.75 -17.85 -5.82
C LEU A 198 -0.51 -16.96 -5.80
N MET A 199 -0.47 -16.05 -4.82
CA MET A 199 0.78 -15.55 -4.26
C MET A 199 1.71 -16.75 -4.06
N GLY A 200 3.01 -16.60 -4.37
CA GLY A 200 3.98 -17.68 -4.36
C GLY A 200 4.01 -18.53 -3.06
N GLN A 201 4.92 -19.51 -2.99
CA GLN A 201 4.99 -20.39 -1.82
C GLN A 201 5.04 -19.60 -0.50
N PRO A 202 4.30 -20.01 0.55
CA PRO A 202 4.22 -19.26 1.80
C PRO A 202 5.61 -18.99 2.37
N THR A 203 5.94 -17.72 2.57
CA THR A 203 7.23 -17.28 3.11
C THR A 203 7.49 -17.89 4.48
N ARG A 204 8.74 -18.31 4.73
CA ARG A 204 9.16 -18.70 6.08
C ARG A 204 9.39 -17.44 6.92
N VAL A 205 8.67 -17.32 8.03
CA VAL A 205 8.85 -16.19 8.98
C VAL A 205 10.05 -16.46 9.88
N ASP A 206 11.04 -15.58 9.85
CA ASP A 206 12.19 -15.59 10.75
C ASP A 206 12.17 -14.40 11.71
N ARG A 207 11.69 -14.62 12.94
CA ARG A 207 11.55 -13.61 14.00
C ARG A 207 12.86 -12.94 14.44
N THR A 208 14.01 -13.45 14.00
CA THR A 208 15.33 -12.85 14.31
C THR A 208 15.69 -11.70 13.38
N ARG A 209 15.02 -11.60 12.22
CA ARG A 209 15.24 -10.54 11.23
C ARG A 209 14.38 -9.32 11.56
N PRO A 210 14.85 -8.09 11.29
CA PRO A 210 14.02 -6.89 11.43
C PRO A 210 12.71 -6.97 10.63
N SER A 211 12.76 -7.54 9.42
CA SER A 211 11.66 -7.65 8.46
C SER A 211 10.56 -8.67 8.81
N TRP A 212 10.66 -9.37 9.93
CA TRP A 212 9.80 -10.54 10.22
C TRP A 212 8.30 -10.24 10.21
N GLN A 213 7.89 -9.01 10.51
CA GLN A 213 6.48 -8.61 10.50
C GLN A 213 5.93 -8.42 9.09
N ARG A 214 6.75 -7.88 8.17
CA ARG A 214 6.44 -7.82 6.74
C ARG A 214 6.28 -9.22 6.16
N GLU A 215 7.24 -10.10 6.46
CA GLU A 215 7.23 -11.51 6.06
C GLU A 215 5.98 -12.24 6.58
N LEU A 216 5.61 -12.02 7.84
CA LEU A 216 4.41 -12.58 8.45
C LEU A 216 3.13 -12.04 7.79
N SER A 217 3.07 -10.74 7.52
CA SER A 217 1.92 -10.09 6.92
C SER A 217 1.65 -10.63 5.53
N LEU A 218 2.69 -10.68 4.69
CA LEU A 218 2.58 -11.20 3.33
C LEU A 218 2.20 -12.70 3.33
N ARG A 219 2.84 -13.51 4.19
CA ARG A 219 2.50 -14.92 4.36
C ARG A 219 1.04 -15.10 4.77
N THR A 220 0.57 -14.33 5.75
CA THR A 220 -0.77 -14.50 6.32
C THR A 220 -1.84 -14.03 5.33
N LEU A 221 -1.59 -12.94 4.62
CA LEU A 221 -2.43 -12.47 3.53
C LEU A 221 -2.55 -13.54 2.43
N GLY A 222 -1.43 -14.09 1.96
CA GLY A 222 -1.45 -15.13 0.92
C GLY A 222 -2.17 -16.41 1.35
N LEU A 223 -1.96 -16.87 2.60
CA LEU A 223 -2.67 -18.02 3.14
C LEU A 223 -4.17 -17.75 3.31
N PHE A 224 -4.53 -16.56 3.79
CA PHE A 224 -5.92 -16.18 3.96
C PHE A 224 -6.65 -16.10 2.62
N LEU A 225 -6.04 -15.49 1.61
CA LEU A 225 -6.60 -15.42 0.26
C LEU A 225 -6.88 -16.82 -0.33
N ARG A 226 -6.03 -17.80 -0.04
CA ARG A 226 -6.20 -19.19 -0.47
C ARG A 226 -7.22 -19.97 0.35
N ASP A 227 -7.07 -19.96 1.66
CA ASP A 227 -7.75 -20.88 2.58
C ASP A 227 -8.92 -20.25 3.34
N ARG A 228 -9.09 -18.92 3.23
CA ARG A 228 -10.06 -18.07 3.95
C ARG A 228 -9.94 -18.19 5.47
N ARG A 229 -8.73 -18.47 5.94
CA ARG A 229 -8.41 -18.69 7.35
C ARG A 229 -7.16 -17.96 7.77
N VAL A 230 -7.20 -17.38 8.97
CA VAL A 230 -6.03 -16.70 9.53
C VAL A 230 -5.15 -17.70 10.26
N VAL A 231 -4.01 -18.03 9.67
CA VAL A 231 -3.06 -19.00 10.22
C VAL A 231 -1.76 -18.31 10.64
N LEU A 232 -1.67 -17.96 11.92
CA LEU A 232 -0.43 -17.44 12.51
C LEU A 232 0.53 -18.58 12.90
N PRO A 233 1.86 -18.35 12.80
CA PRO A 233 2.85 -19.30 13.33
C PRO A 233 2.70 -19.53 14.83
N GLU A 234 3.11 -20.72 15.30
CA GLU A 234 3.07 -21.05 16.72
C GLU A 234 3.87 -20.04 17.56
N GLY A 235 3.28 -19.59 18.67
CA GLY A 235 3.92 -18.62 19.57
C GLY A 235 3.96 -17.18 19.05
N VAL A 236 3.28 -16.88 17.93
CA VAL A 236 3.07 -15.51 17.45
C VAL A 236 1.67 -15.03 17.82
N SER A 237 1.57 -13.82 18.37
CA SER A 237 0.29 -13.19 18.71
C SER A 237 0.15 -11.85 17.99
N ALA A 238 -1.02 -11.57 17.41
CA ALA A 238 -1.31 -10.28 16.78
C ALA A 238 -1.03 -9.07 17.71
N ARG A 239 -1.15 -9.26 19.03
CA ARG A 239 -0.91 -8.22 20.04
C ARG A 239 0.55 -7.77 20.15
N GLU A 240 1.49 -8.59 19.70
CA GLU A 240 2.92 -8.24 19.72
C GLU A 240 3.37 -7.50 18.46
N LEU A 241 2.49 -7.41 17.45
CA LEU A 241 2.77 -6.76 16.17
C LEU A 241 2.63 -5.24 16.28
N GLY A 242 3.39 -4.54 15.44
CA GLY A 242 3.21 -3.14 15.12
C GLY A 242 1.82 -2.87 14.56
N THR A 243 1.38 -1.61 14.63
CA THR A 243 -0.01 -1.24 14.35
C THR A 243 -0.49 -1.68 12.97
N ALA A 244 0.26 -1.41 11.89
CA ALA A 244 -0.14 -1.79 10.53
C ALA A 244 -0.34 -3.30 10.39
N HIS A 245 0.64 -4.10 10.81
CA HIS A 245 0.60 -5.56 10.72
C HIS A 245 -0.49 -6.17 11.61
N ARG A 246 -0.67 -5.65 12.83
CA ARG A 246 -1.75 -6.09 13.73
C ARG A 246 -3.11 -5.86 13.08
N ARG A 247 -3.33 -4.68 12.51
CA ARG A 247 -4.58 -4.32 11.85
C ARG A 247 -4.88 -5.23 10.67
N LEU A 248 -3.88 -5.58 9.86
CA LEU A 248 -4.06 -6.60 8.82
C LEU A 248 -4.65 -7.88 9.42
N ILE A 249 -4.03 -8.42 10.47
CA ILE A 249 -4.51 -9.64 11.10
C ILE A 249 -5.95 -9.48 11.61
N GLU A 250 -6.27 -8.38 12.30
CA GLU A 250 -7.62 -8.08 12.78
C GLU A 250 -8.65 -8.05 11.64
N HIS A 251 -8.33 -7.41 10.52
CA HIS A 251 -9.21 -7.34 9.35
C HIS A 251 -9.40 -8.69 8.65
N LEU A 252 -8.34 -9.51 8.55
CA LEU A 252 -8.46 -10.86 8.01
C LEU A 252 -9.30 -11.76 8.94
N GLN A 253 -9.17 -11.61 10.25
CA GLN A 253 -9.97 -12.35 11.23
C GLN A 253 -11.44 -11.96 11.17
N MET A 254 -11.74 -10.68 10.95
CA MET A 254 -13.10 -10.20 10.76
C MET A 254 -13.77 -10.82 9.52
N LEU A 255 -13.03 -10.96 8.42
CA LEU A 255 -13.52 -11.68 7.24
C LEU A 255 -13.69 -13.18 7.51
N GLU A 256 -12.74 -13.83 8.19
CA GLU A 256 -12.85 -15.24 8.60
C GLU A 256 -14.12 -15.48 9.42
N GLU A 257 -14.39 -14.64 10.41
CA GLU A 257 -15.59 -14.72 11.24
C GLU A 257 -16.87 -14.51 10.42
N SER A 258 -16.87 -13.57 9.48
CA SER A 258 -17.99 -13.37 8.55
C SER A 258 -18.26 -14.62 7.71
N PHE A 259 -17.23 -15.32 7.23
CA PHE A 259 -17.39 -16.60 6.52
C PHE A 259 -17.94 -17.71 7.41
N GLU A 260 -17.49 -17.80 8.66
CA GLU A 260 -17.90 -18.86 9.58
C GLU A 260 -19.32 -18.67 10.11
N LEU A 261 -19.71 -17.42 10.38
CA LEU A 261 -20.98 -17.09 11.02
C LEU A 261 -22.06 -16.60 10.05
N GLY A 262 -21.67 -16.20 8.83
CA GLY A 262 -22.59 -15.58 7.86
C GLY A 262 -23.10 -14.22 8.32
N LEU A 263 -22.27 -13.45 9.02
CA LEU A 263 -22.59 -12.13 9.56
C LEU A 263 -21.86 -11.03 8.80
N VAL A 264 -22.43 -9.82 8.78
CA VAL A 264 -21.75 -8.64 8.27
C VAL A 264 -20.50 -8.38 9.12
N PRO A 265 -19.32 -8.11 8.50
CA PRO A 265 -18.14 -7.67 9.21
C PRO A 265 -18.39 -6.40 10.05
N GLU A 266 -17.94 -6.39 11.32
CA GLU A 266 -18.13 -5.28 12.27
C GLU A 266 -17.67 -3.92 11.72
N LEU A 267 -16.57 -3.88 10.95
CA LEU A 267 -16.10 -2.64 10.33
C LEU A 267 -17.14 -2.08 9.35
N VAL A 268 -17.76 -2.92 8.53
CA VAL A 268 -18.76 -2.47 7.55
C VAL A 268 -20.02 -1.98 8.27
N GLU A 269 -20.46 -2.66 9.32
CA GLU A 269 -21.57 -2.19 10.17
C GLU A 269 -21.26 -0.82 10.77
N THR A 270 -20.07 -0.67 11.38
CA THR A 270 -19.61 0.58 11.99
C THR A 270 -19.56 1.71 10.97
N LEU A 271 -19.02 1.47 9.77
CA LEU A 271 -18.97 2.46 8.70
C LEU A 271 -20.37 2.87 8.24
N SER A 272 -21.33 1.94 8.20
CA SER A 272 -22.71 2.27 7.78
C SER A 272 -23.44 3.19 8.76
N ILE A 273 -23.10 3.13 10.06
CA ILE A 273 -23.76 3.89 11.13
C ILE A 273 -23.01 5.18 11.45
N GLU A 274 -21.68 5.08 11.59
CA GLU A 274 -20.82 6.15 12.12
C GLU A 274 -19.87 6.74 11.05
N GLY A 275 -19.77 6.08 9.89
CA GLY A 275 -18.87 6.49 8.81
C GLY A 275 -19.24 7.85 8.23
N GLN A 276 -18.22 8.54 7.74
CA GLN A 276 -18.42 9.75 6.92
C GLN A 276 -18.70 9.35 5.46
N GLU A 277 -19.33 10.24 4.72
CA GLU A 277 -19.47 10.12 3.27
C GLU A 277 -18.07 10.15 2.61
N PRO A 278 -17.80 9.32 1.59
CA PRO A 278 -18.72 8.41 0.91
C PRO A 278 -18.86 7.01 1.56
N PHE A 279 -18.05 6.67 2.56
CA PHE A 279 -17.96 5.31 3.12
C PHE A 279 -19.26 4.82 3.72
N ALA A 280 -20.03 5.68 4.40
CA ALA A 280 -21.32 5.28 4.96
C ALA A 280 -22.29 4.75 3.90
N LYS A 281 -22.37 5.38 2.73
CA LYS A 281 -23.22 4.91 1.62
C LYS A 281 -22.71 3.60 1.04
N LEU A 282 -21.39 3.50 0.84
CA LEU A 282 -20.79 2.29 0.28
C LEU A 282 -20.96 1.10 1.24
N ALA A 283 -20.82 1.32 2.54
CA ALA A 283 -21.06 0.32 3.57
C ALA A 283 -22.53 -0.12 3.62
N ALA A 284 -23.48 0.82 3.59
CA ALA A 284 -24.91 0.48 3.54
C ALA A 284 -25.27 -0.35 2.30
N GLU A 285 -24.69 0.00 1.14
CA GLU A 285 -24.86 -0.78 -0.09
C GLU A 285 -24.17 -2.15 -0.02
N TRP A 286 -23.02 -2.25 0.65
CA TRP A 286 -22.36 -3.51 0.93
C TRP A 286 -23.27 -4.44 1.76
N ILE A 287 -23.86 -3.94 2.85
CA ILE A 287 -24.77 -4.70 3.72
C ILE A 287 -26.00 -5.19 2.94
N ARG A 288 -26.63 -4.31 2.17
CA ARG A 288 -27.80 -4.64 1.35
C ARG A 288 -27.50 -5.80 0.39
N ARG A 289 -26.33 -5.79 -0.26
CA ARG A 289 -25.90 -6.87 -1.15
C ARG A 289 -25.68 -8.16 -0.35
N PHE A 290 -25.07 -8.06 0.83
CA PHE A 290 -24.73 -9.21 1.68
C PHE A 290 -25.98 -9.93 2.18
N ASP A 291 -26.96 -9.18 2.69
CA ASP A 291 -28.23 -9.72 3.20
C ASP A 291 -29.00 -10.44 2.09
N ALA A 292 -29.08 -9.82 0.90
CA ALA A 292 -29.71 -10.42 -0.27
C ALA A 292 -29.03 -11.72 -0.72
N ALA A 293 -27.72 -11.84 -0.57
CA ALA A 293 -26.96 -13.04 -0.94
C ALA A 293 -27.05 -14.16 0.10
N HIS A 294 -27.10 -13.83 1.39
CA HIS A 294 -27.07 -14.80 2.50
C HIS A 294 -28.46 -15.17 3.02
N GLY A 295 -29.52 -14.59 2.47
CA GLY A 295 -30.89 -15.02 2.72
C GLY A 295 -31.35 -14.75 4.14
N LEU A 296 -30.88 -13.67 4.77
CA LEU A 296 -31.63 -13.09 5.87
C LEU A 296 -33.00 -12.71 5.30
N PRO A 297 -34.11 -13.26 5.84
CA PRO A 297 -35.44 -12.93 5.33
C PRO A 297 -35.59 -11.42 5.46
N ASP A 298 -36.04 -10.76 4.38
CA ASP A 298 -36.46 -9.37 4.41
C ASP A 298 -37.16 -9.11 5.76
N GLU A 299 -36.67 -8.16 6.55
CA GLU A 299 -37.38 -7.71 7.73
C GLU A 299 -38.78 -7.24 7.30
N PHE A 300 -39.74 -8.13 7.47
CA PHE A 300 -41.16 -7.91 7.70
C PHE A 300 -41.73 -6.59 7.11
N ASP A 301 -42.21 -6.63 5.87
CA ASP A 301 -43.20 -5.65 5.42
C ASP A 301 -44.54 -5.99 6.12
N PRO A 302 -45.08 -5.14 7.02
CA PRO A 302 -46.34 -5.42 7.72
C PRO A 302 -47.57 -5.46 6.80
N LEU A 303 -47.41 -5.24 5.49
CA LEU A 303 -48.52 -5.09 4.54
C LEU A 303 -48.61 -6.17 3.46
N GLU A 304 -47.69 -7.13 3.34
CA GLU A 304 -47.80 -8.19 2.33
C GLU A 304 -48.39 -9.49 2.91
N LEU A 305 -49.72 -9.53 3.01
CA LEU A 305 -50.49 -10.77 3.12
C LEU A 305 -51.20 -11.05 1.80
N GLU A 306 -50.59 -11.82 0.90
CA GLU A 306 -51.34 -12.63 -0.06
C GLU A 306 -50.77 -14.07 -0.14
N PRO A 307 -51.64 -15.11 -0.16
CA PRO A 307 -51.21 -16.50 -0.17
C PRO A 307 -50.74 -16.97 -1.57
N PRO A 308 -49.97 -18.07 -1.65
CA PRO A 308 -49.15 -18.38 -2.80
C PRO A 308 -49.97 -18.97 -3.95
N GLU A 309 -49.74 -18.49 -5.18
CA GLU A 309 -50.13 -19.23 -6.38
C GLU A 309 -49.00 -20.14 -6.87
N VAL A 310 -49.27 -21.44 -6.76
CA VAL A 310 -48.46 -22.54 -7.29
C VAL A 310 -48.73 -22.65 -8.79
N HIS A 311 -47.70 -22.56 -9.63
CA HIS A 311 -47.62 -23.39 -10.84
C HIS A 311 -46.18 -23.70 -11.26
N ALA A 312 -45.95 -25.00 -11.48
CA ALA A 312 -44.68 -25.64 -11.82
C ALA A 312 -44.44 -25.66 -13.35
N PRO A 313 -43.37 -26.30 -13.88
CA PRO A 313 -42.32 -25.67 -14.67
C PRO A 313 -42.41 -25.96 -16.18
N ALA A 314 -41.65 -25.23 -17.00
CA ALA A 314 -41.41 -25.60 -18.40
C ALA A 314 -39.94 -25.42 -18.80
N LYS A 315 -39.36 -26.52 -19.30
CA LYS A 315 -38.02 -26.66 -19.90
C LYS A 315 -37.97 -26.07 -21.32
N ALA A 316 -36.83 -25.49 -21.71
CA ALA A 316 -36.08 -25.76 -22.96
C ALA A 316 -34.77 -24.93 -22.97
N ARG A 317 -33.58 -25.52 -22.99
CA ARG A 317 -32.78 -26.04 -24.14
C ARG A 317 -32.16 -24.93 -25.01
N GLY A 318 -30.82 -24.92 -25.11
CA GLY A 318 -30.10 -24.37 -26.27
C GLY A 318 -28.77 -23.69 -25.94
N ALA A 319 -27.66 -24.31 -26.36
CA ALA A 319 -26.30 -23.78 -26.27
C ALA A 319 -26.00 -22.76 -27.39
N LYS A 320 -25.07 -21.81 -27.15
CA LYS A 320 -23.89 -21.55 -28.02
C LYS A 320 -23.02 -20.37 -27.54
N ASP A 321 -21.71 -20.65 -27.57
CA ASP A 321 -20.52 -19.90 -28.04
C ASP A 321 -20.28 -18.43 -27.64
N GLU A 322 -19.13 -18.25 -26.96
CA GLU A 322 -18.04 -17.26 -27.14
C GLU A 322 -18.36 -15.77 -27.35
N ASP A 323 -17.87 -14.94 -26.43
CA ASP A 323 -17.27 -13.63 -26.74
C ASP A 323 -16.21 -13.29 -25.67
N GLU A 324 -14.99 -12.98 -26.13
CA GLU A 324 -13.84 -12.51 -25.35
C GLU A 324 -14.17 -11.19 -24.63
N ALA A 325 -13.81 -11.10 -23.35
CA ALA A 325 -13.89 -9.85 -22.60
C ALA A 325 -12.68 -8.94 -22.94
N PRO A 326 -12.87 -7.63 -23.16
CA PRO A 326 -11.75 -6.72 -23.38
C PRO A 326 -11.00 -6.46 -22.08
N GLU A 327 -9.67 -6.39 -22.17
CA GLU A 327 -8.77 -5.89 -21.13
C GLU A 327 -9.25 -4.51 -20.68
N ARG A 328 -9.52 -4.36 -19.37
CA ARG A 328 -9.87 -3.08 -18.76
C ARG A 328 -8.59 -2.31 -18.45
N GLU A 329 -8.20 -1.41 -19.34
CA GLU A 329 -7.28 -0.33 -19.01
C GLU A 329 -7.97 0.65 -18.03
N LEU A 330 -7.24 1.07 -16.99
CA LEU A 330 -7.67 2.08 -16.03
C LEU A 330 -7.76 3.46 -16.71
N PRO A 331 -8.81 4.27 -16.45
CA PRO A 331 -8.96 5.56 -17.11
C PRO A 331 -7.97 6.61 -16.55
N PRO A 332 -7.39 7.46 -17.41
CA PRO A 332 -6.31 8.42 -17.10
C PRO A 332 -6.68 9.58 -16.14
N GLU A 333 -7.87 9.54 -15.54
CA GLU A 333 -8.37 10.57 -14.60
C GLU A 333 -8.02 10.26 -13.13
N ALA A 334 -7.34 9.14 -12.85
CA ALA A 334 -6.96 8.71 -11.50
C ALA A 334 -5.79 9.51 -10.90
N ILE A 335 -4.90 10.06 -11.74
CA ILE A 335 -3.62 10.69 -11.34
C ILE A 335 -3.82 12.07 -10.71
N GLU A 336 -4.69 12.91 -11.28
CA GLU A 336 -4.99 14.24 -10.69
C GLU A 336 -5.62 14.13 -9.30
N ARG A 337 -6.32 13.01 -9.02
CA ARG A 337 -6.89 12.74 -7.69
C ARG A 337 -5.85 12.26 -6.69
N LEU A 338 -4.89 11.44 -7.10
CA LEU A 338 -3.82 10.95 -6.23
C LEU A 338 -2.92 12.12 -5.78
N ALA A 339 -2.54 13.00 -6.72
CA ALA A 339 -1.70 14.16 -6.45
C ALA A 339 -2.41 15.26 -5.62
N ALA A 340 -3.75 15.26 -5.59
CA ALA A 340 -4.54 16.19 -4.77
C ALA A 340 -4.84 15.65 -3.37
N LEU A 341 -4.94 14.32 -3.20
CA LEU A 341 -5.16 13.66 -1.91
C LEU A 341 -3.89 13.64 -1.04
N LEU A 342 -2.71 13.53 -1.66
CA LEU A 342 -1.42 13.50 -0.93
C LEU A 342 -0.87 14.90 -0.61
N ARG A 343 -1.46 15.96 -1.18
CA ARG A 343 -1.13 17.37 -0.90
C ARG A 343 -2.12 18.05 0.06
N GLY A 344 -3.09 17.29 0.58
CA GLY A 344 -4.19 17.76 1.43
C GLY A 344 -3.83 17.83 2.89
#